data_AF-A0A182PTT3-F1
#
_entry.id   AF-A0A182PTT3-F1
#
_cell.length_a   1.000
_cell.length_b   1.000
_cell.length_c   1.000
_cell.angle_alpha   90.00
_cell.angle_beta   90.00
_cell.angle_gamma   90.00
#
_symmetry.space_group_name_H-M   'P 1'
#
loop_
_entity.id
_entity.type
_entity.pdbx_description
1 polymer ?
#
loop_
_entity_poly.entity_id
_entity_poly.type
_entity_poly.pdbx_seq_one_letter_code
_entity_poly.pdbx_strand_id
1 'polypeptide(L)'
;MDSKVRVVGVLVALLVVFTHGEPVVIERGETVDTEQFTNEVKQDVLAVNEEASDVLPIRIEDPGFSVNPFLVGGGPALAGAYPAQVAVQIGTATFCGGSILNQNHVLTAAGCVLDANNHLVAANQVTVRAGVLVVDQNAPILAVNRIFPHPQYNPWTFENDIAVLRLTNNIVFPQVALPNMAPAELNHRIVRDGSICQVLGWNWQQAAQNVPLQMLNVLYAPRTTCNSQHQGMLRDSMACTELNAAAHGVCAPNRGGGLYCDDLLTGVISFGFGCGANNTYTVYTQVRYYHQWIQQQFARTDTPPAGPTPMPGVVGGGGGTASSITLSLATITAAIVAILLLN
;
A
#
# COMPACT_ATOMS: atom_id res chain seq x y z
N MET A 1 2.18 -51.51 -18.38
CA MET A 1 1.98 -51.86 -16.96
C MET A 1 3.38 -51.86 -16.34
N ASP A 2 4.02 -50.71 -16.18
CA ASP A 2 3.75 -49.61 -15.25
C ASP A 2 4.38 -49.88 -13.87
N SER A 3 5.54 -49.26 -13.60
CA SER A 3 6.05 -48.91 -12.27
C SER A 3 7.30 -48.03 -12.37
N LYS A 4 7.02 -46.73 -12.51
CA LYS A 4 7.74 -45.51 -12.11
C LYS A 4 9.15 -45.65 -11.50
N VAL A 5 10.13 -45.13 -12.24
CA VAL A 5 11.39 -44.61 -11.71
C VAL A 5 11.12 -43.27 -11.01
N ARG A 6 11.50 -43.15 -9.73
CA ARG A 6 11.61 -41.86 -9.02
C ARG A 6 13.06 -41.68 -8.58
N VAL A 7 13.80 -40.87 -9.35
CA VAL A 7 15.05 -40.27 -8.90
C VAL A 7 14.66 -39.15 -7.94
N VAL A 8 14.87 -39.35 -6.64
CA VAL A 8 14.87 -38.26 -5.67
C VAL A 8 16.32 -37.81 -5.54
N GLY A 9 16.67 -36.77 -6.28
CA GLY A 9 17.91 -36.03 -6.04
C GLY A 9 17.78 -35.33 -4.69
N VAL A 10 18.38 -35.89 -3.66
CA VAL A 10 18.56 -35.19 -2.39
C VAL A 10 19.63 -34.13 -2.64
N LEU A 11 19.21 -32.86 -2.72
CA LEU A 11 20.11 -31.73 -2.57
C LEU A 11 20.77 -31.86 -1.19
N VAL A 12 22.07 -32.14 -1.18
CA VAL A 12 22.90 -32.02 0.01
C VAL A 12 23.02 -30.53 0.32
N ALA A 13 22.17 -30.03 1.22
CA ALA A 13 22.39 -28.73 1.84
C ALA A 13 23.62 -28.85 2.75
N LEU A 14 24.70 -28.17 2.39
CA LEU A 14 25.82 -27.90 3.29
C LEU A 14 25.28 -27.08 4.48
N LEU A 15 25.02 -27.76 5.59
CA LEU A 15 24.77 -27.13 6.89
C LEU A 15 26.11 -26.64 7.44
N VAL A 16 26.37 -25.35 7.34
CA VAL A 16 27.43 -24.68 8.10
C VAL A 16 26.80 -24.27 9.42
N VAL A 17 27.16 -24.96 10.51
CA VAL A 17 26.75 -24.61 11.87
C VAL A 17 27.86 -23.76 12.48
N PHE A 18 27.51 -22.58 13.00
CA PHE A 18 28.43 -21.69 13.72
C PHE A 18 28.21 -21.87 15.23
N THR A 19 29.26 -22.24 15.95
CA THR A 19 29.33 -22.10 17.41
C THR A 19 30.55 -21.27 17.76
N HIS A 20 30.35 -20.14 18.43
CA HIS A 20 31.41 -19.26 18.95
C HIS A 20 32.42 -18.66 17.95
N GLY A 21 32.04 -18.53 16.67
CA GLY A 21 32.75 -17.63 15.74
C GLY A 21 33.90 -18.21 14.92
N GLU A 22 34.11 -19.54 14.89
CA GLU A 22 35.01 -20.17 13.90
C GLU A 22 34.31 -21.32 13.13
N PRO A 23 34.60 -21.50 11.83
CA PRO A 23 33.97 -22.55 11.02
C PRO A 23 34.64 -23.92 11.26
N VAL A 24 33.85 -24.92 11.66
CA VAL A 24 34.28 -26.33 11.73
C VAL A 24 33.95 -27.04 10.42
N VAL A 25 34.96 -27.63 9.78
CA VAL A 25 34.81 -28.47 8.58
C VAL A 25 34.73 -29.93 9.03
N ILE A 26 33.60 -30.60 8.78
CA ILE A 26 33.42 -32.02 9.08
C ILE A 26 33.84 -32.84 7.85
N GLU A 27 34.96 -33.56 7.92
CA GLU A 27 35.34 -34.57 6.92
C GLU A 27 34.67 -35.93 7.21
N ARG A 28 34.41 -36.70 6.15
CA ARG A 28 33.71 -38.00 6.19
C ARG A 28 34.45 -39.02 7.06
N GLY A 29 33.79 -39.58 8.08
CA GLY A 29 34.28 -40.84 8.66
C GLY A 29 33.80 -41.29 10.03
N GLU A 30 33.09 -40.47 10.82
CA GLU A 30 32.72 -40.87 12.19
C GLU A 30 31.21 -41.09 12.39
N THR A 31 30.86 -42.23 12.97
CA THR A 31 29.52 -42.58 13.43
C THR A 31 29.22 -41.84 14.73
N VAL A 32 28.31 -40.86 14.69
CA VAL A 32 27.82 -40.16 15.88
C VAL A 32 26.73 -41.00 16.54
N ASP A 33 26.95 -41.37 17.80
CA ASP A 33 26.01 -42.13 18.62
C ASP A 33 24.78 -41.26 18.94
N THR A 34 23.63 -41.69 18.42
CA THR A 34 22.42 -40.86 18.37
C THR A 34 21.72 -40.74 19.72
N GLU A 35 21.99 -41.66 20.66
CA GLU A 35 21.39 -41.62 22.00
C GLU A 35 22.03 -40.55 22.90
N GLN A 36 23.34 -40.30 22.76
CA GLN A 36 24.05 -39.30 23.55
C GLN A 36 23.64 -37.88 23.14
N PHE A 37 23.47 -37.63 21.84
CA PHE A 37 23.02 -36.34 21.30
C PHE A 37 21.58 -36.00 21.72
N THR A 38 20.68 -36.98 21.77
CA THR A 38 19.30 -36.75 22.24
C THR A 38 19.19 -36.47 23.74
N ASN A 39 20.12 -36.98 24.55
CA ASN A 39 20.10 -36.75 26.00
C ASN A 39 20.70 -35.39 26.37
N GLU A 40 21.74 -34.93 25.67
CA GLU A 40 22.27 -33.57 25.82
C GLU A 40 21.24 -32.52 25.36
N VAL A 41 20.58 -32.73 24.22
CA VAL A 41 19.50 -31.83 23.75
C VAL A 41 18.30 -31.84 24.70
N LYS A 42 17.95 -32.99 25.32
CA LYS A 42 16.87 -33.02 26.32
C LYS A 42 17.25 -32.31 27.62
N GLN A 43 18.50 -32.41 28.07
CA GLN A 43 18.95 -31.66 29.25
C GLN A 43 19.00 -30.16 28.97
N ASP A 44 19.43 -29.73 27.79
CA ASP A 44 19.41 -28.32 27.40
C ASP A 44 17.97 -27.78 27.25
N VAL A 45 17.04 -28.54 26.67
CA VAL A 45 15.63 -28.11 26.53
C VAL A 45 14.89 -28.08 27.87
N LEU A 46 15.25 -28.96 28.82
CA LEU A 46 14.67 -28.94 30.18
C LEU A 46 15.29 -27.83 31.04
N ALA A 47 16.58 -27.52 30.90
CA ALA A 47 17.23 -26.39 31.57
C ALA A 47 16.68 -25.04 31.10
N VAL A 48 16.32 -24.92 29.81
CA VAL A 48 15.66 -23.71 29.27
C VAL A 48 14.25 -23.51 29.85
N ASN A 49 13.55 -24.59 30.23
CA ASN A 49 12.19 -24.51 30.75
C ASN A 49 12.08 -24.12 32.24
N GLU A 50 13.15 -24.23 33.03
CA GLU A 50 13.16 -23.73 34.42
C GLU A 50 13.58 -22.25 34.52
N GLU A 51 14.36 -21.72 33.57
CA GLU A 51 14.67 -20.29 33.49
C GLU A 51 13.62 -19.46 32.71
N ALA A 52 12.65 -20.11 32.06
CA ALA A 52 11.58 -19.44 31.30
C ALA A 52 10.43 -18.88 32.16
N SER A 53 10.51 -18.96 33.50
CA SER A 53 9.47 -18.41 34.40
C SER A 53 9.74 -17.00 34.93
N ASP A 54 10.88 -16.38 34.60
CA ASP A 54 11.23 -15.03 35.08
C ASP A 54 11.69 -14.05 33.96
N VAL A 55 11.44 -14.40 32.69
CA VAL A 55 11.64 -13.46 31.58
C VAL A 55 10.39 -12.59 31.45
N LEU A 56 10.36 -11.52 32.26
CA LEU A 56 9.47 -10.39 32.06
C LEU A 56 9.63 -9.88 30.60
N PRO A 57 8.55 -9.54 29.89
CA PRO A 57 8.67 -8.93 28.57
C PRO A 57 9.51 -7.66 28.74
N ILE A 58 10.60 -7.53 27.97
CA ILE A 58 11.41 -6.30 27.93
C ILE A 58 10.49 -5.17 27.46
N ARG A 59 9.92 -4.46 28.43
CA ARG A 59 9.20 -3.22 28.24
C ARG A 59 10.28 -2.14 28.23
N ILE A 60 10.67 -1.71 27.04
CA ILE A 60 11.41 -0.45 26.91
C ILE A 60 10.41 0.67 27.21
N GLU A 61 10.22 0.96 28.51
CA GLU A 61 9.65 2.23 28.94
C GLU A 61 10.79 3.27 28.88
N ASP A 62 11.01 3.84 27.69
CA ASP A 62 11.69 5.12 27.59
C ASP A 62 10.71 6.21 28.05
N PRO A 63 10.96 6.93 29.16
CA PRO A 63 10.02 7.87 29.75
C PRO A 63 9.94 9.23 29.00
N GLY A 64 10.18 9.23 27.68
CA GLY A 64 10.18 10.44 26.86
C GLY A 64 9.64 10.30 25.44
N PHE A 65 9.27 9.10 24.97
CA PHE A 65 8.84 8.91 23.57
C PHE A 65 7.58 8.06 23.46
N SER A 66 6.43 8.67 23.74
CA SER A 66 5.13 8.13 23.35
C SER A 66 4.91 8.35 21.85
N VAL A 67 5.48 7.47 21.03
CA VAL A 67 4.97 7.27 19.67
C VAL A 67 3.77 6.36 19.77
N ASN A 68 2.59 6.97 19.83
CA ASN A 68 1.35 6.27 19.51
C ASN A 68 1.52 5.70 18.09
N PRO A 69 1.56 4.37 17.86
CA PRO A 69 1.84 3.84 16.53
C PRO A 69 0.63 4.10 15.62
N PHE A 70 0.77 4.89 14.55
CA PHE A 70 -0.38 5.35 13.75
C PHE A 70 -0.85 4.37 12.65
N LEU A 71 -0.36 3.12 12.70
CA LEU A 71 -1.08 1.90 12.38
C LEU A 71 -1.40 1.31 13.75
N VAL A 72 -2.48 1.80 14.34
CA VAL A 72 -2.74 1.53 15.75
C VAL A 72 -2.98 0.03 15.90
N GLY A 73 -2.28 -0.61 16.84
CA GLY A 73 -2.27 -2.05 17.08
C GLY A 73 -1.66 -2.93 15.97
N GLY A 74 -0.95 -2.33 15.02
CA GLY A 74 -0.03 -3.04 14.13
C GLY A 74 1.29 -3.42 14.83
N GLY A 75 2.11 -4.21 14.15
CA GLY A 75 3.46 -4.58 14.58
C GLY A 75 4.55 -4.10 13.61
N PRO A 76 5.83 -4.16 14.01
CA PRO A 76 6.92 -3.88 13.08
C PRO A 76 6.90 -4.88 11.91
N ALA A 77 7.14 -4.38 10.70
CA ALA A 77 7.28 -5.24 9.53
C ALA A 77 8.60 -6.01 9.59
N LEU A 78 8.55 -7.30 9.23
CA LEU A 78 9.75 -8.13 9.15
C LEU A 78 10.64 -7.69 7.98
N ALA A 79 11.95 -7.81 8.19
CA ALA A 79 12.94 -7.48 7.18
C ALA A 79 12.73 -8.32 5.92
N GLY A 80 12.51 -7.63 4.79
CA GLY A 80 12.30 -8.27 3.49
C GLY A 80 10.91 -8.88 3.25
N ALA A 81 9.96 -8.80 4.19
CA ALA A 81 8.62 -9.34 3.98
C ALA A 81 7.81 -8.59 2.92
N TYR A 82 8.07 -7.29 2.74
CA TYR A 82 7.31 -6.43 1.83
C TYR A 82 8.22 -5.66 0.87
N PRO A 83 8.84 -6.34 -0.09
CA PRO A 83 9.90 -5.78 -0.92
C PRO A 83 9.43 -4.73 -1.94
N ALA A 84 8.13 -4.68 -2.22
CA ALA A 84 7.55 -3.70 -3.11
C ALA A 84 7.18 -2.39 -2.40
N GLN A 85 7.10 -2.37 -1.07
CA GLN A 85 6.62 -1.20 -0.34
C GLN A 85 7.62 -0.04 -0.43
N VAL A 86 7.13 1.17 -0.75
CA VAL A 86 7.96 2.37 -0.86
C VAL A 86 7.36 3.56 -0.16
N ALA A 87 8.22 4.44 0.35
CA ALA A 87 7.83 5.73 0.88
C ALA A 87 7.87 6.76 -0.26
N VAL A 88 6.79 7.51 -0.43
CA VAL A 88 6.65 8.57 -1.43
C VAL A 88 6.57 9.90 -0.70
N GLN A 89 7.56 10.75 -0.90
CA GLN A 89 7.61 12.07 -0.27
C GLN A 89 7.41 13.16 -1.31
N ILE A 90 6.48 14.07 -1.03
CA ILE A 90 6.09 15.19 -1.89
C ILE A 90 6.42 16.50 -1.16
N GLY A 91 7.38 17.24 -1.71
CA GLY A 91 7.94 18.42 -1.06
C GLY A 91 8.51 18.11 0.33
N THR A 92 8.22 18.97 1.30
CA THR A 92 8.76 18.86 2.67
C THR A 92 7.73 18.40 3.70
N ALA A 93 6.45 18.31 3.33
CA ALA A 93 5.34 18.16 4.29
C ALA A 93 4.44 16.95 4.01
N THR A 94 4.37 16.47 2.77
CA THR A 94 3.44 15.42 2.39
C THR A 94 4.15 14.09 2.24
N PHE A 95 3.61 13.07 2.90
CA PHE A 95 4.10 11.70 2.86
C PHE A 95 2.96 10.76 2.48
N CYS A 96 3.28 9.84 1.59
CA CYS A 96 2.42 8.76 1.13
C CYS A 96 3.19 7.45 1.07
N GLY A 97 2.46 6.35 0.98
CA GLY A 97 3.02 5.06 0.56
C GLY A 97 2.96 4.89 -0.96
N GLY A 98 3.58 3.81 -1.41
CA GLY A 98 3.48 3.32 -2.78
C GLY A 98 3.91 1.87 -2.89
N SER A 99 3.85 1.32 -4.09
CA SER A 99 4.30 -0.05 -4.39
C SER A 99 5.07 -0.11 -5.71
N ILE A 100 6.23 -0.77 -5.72
CA ILE A 100 7.06 -0.98 -6.93
C ILE A 100 6.26 -1.84 -7.92
N LEU A 101 6.14 -1.40 -9.16
CA LEU A 101 5.49 -2.15 -10.24
C LEU A 101 6.49 -2.84 -11.16
N ASN A 102 7.65 -2.21 -11.38
CA ASN A 102 8.77 -2.73 -12.17
C ASN A 102 10.03 -1.88 -11.85
N GLN A 103 11.08 -2.03 -12.67
CA GLN A 103 12.36 -1.34 -12.47
C GLN A 103 12.25 0.19 -12.37
N ASN A 104 11.26 0.84 -12.96
CA ASN A 104 11.18 2.30 -12.95
C ASN A 104 9.77 2.85 -12.79
N HIS A 105 8.81 2.04 -12.34
CA HIS A 105 7.45 2.47 -12.08
C HIS A 105 7.02 2.12 -10.66
N VAL A 106 6.35 3.07 -10.02
CA VAL A 106 5.78 2.95 -8.67
C VAL A 106 4.31 3.31 -8.73
N LEU A 107 3.46 2.51 -8.11
CA LEU A 107 2.04 2.80 -7.90
C LEU A 107 1.84 3.60 -6.62
N THR A 108 0.95 4.59 -6.65
CA THR A 108 0.49 5.33 -5.46
C THR A 108 -0.93 5.85 -5.70
N ALA A 109 -1.47 6.65 -4.79
CA ALA A 109 -2.77 7.30 -4.92
C ALA A 109 -2.67 8.61 -5.73
N ALA A 110 -3.71 8.96 -6.48
CA ALA A 110 -3.76 10.23 -7.21
C ALA A 110 -3.79 11.43 -6.26
N GLY A 111 -4.50 11.31 -5.14
CA GLY A 111 -4.55 12.34 -4.10
C GLY A 111 -3.21 12.63 -3.42
N CYS A 112 -2.17 11.81 -3.65
CA CYS A 112 -0.81 12.09 -3.19
C CYS A 112 -0.03 13.05 -4.11
N VAL A 113 -0.40 13.10 -5.39
CA VAL A 113 0.34 13.84 -6.43
C VAL A 113 -0.43 15.02 -7.00
N LEU A 114 -1.58 15.33 -6.41
CA LEU A 114 -2.45 16.42 -6.79
C LEU A 114 -2.58 17.36 -5.59
N ASP A 115 -2.45 18.67 -5.83
CA ASP A 115 -2.62 19.68 -4.80
C ASP A 115 -4.11 19.89 -4.44
N ALA A 116 -4.39 20.81 -3.52
CA ALA A 116 -5.76 21.11 -3.09
C ALA A 116 -6.66 21.67 -4.21
N ASN A 117 -6.08 22.21 -5.29
CA ASN A 117 -6.78 22.66 -6.48
C ASN A 117 -6.79 21.60 -7.59
N ASN A 118 -6.31 20.39 -7.27
CA ASN A 118 -6.17 19.25 -8.18
C ASN A 118 -5.24 19.53 -9.36
N HIS A 119 -4.24 20.40 -9.15
CA HIS A 119 -3.13 20.53 -10.07
C HIS A 119 -2.07 19.49 -9.77
N LEU A 120 -1.43 19.00 -10.83
CA LEU A 120 -0.33 18.06 -10.73
C LEU A 120 0.89 18.73 -10.09
N VAL A 121 1.41 18.12 -9.02
CA VAL A 121 2.68 18.55 -8.42
C VAL A 121 3.83 18.34 -9.40
N ALA A 122 4.88 19.16 -9.31
CA ALA A 122 6.01 19.00 -10.21
C ALA A 122 6.79 17.71 -9.89
N ALA A 123 7.23 16.97 -10.91
CA ALA A 123 7.91 15.69 -10.72
C ALA A 123 9.18 15.80 -9.87
N ASN A 124 9.91 16.92 -9.97
CA ASN A 124 11.11 17.20 -9.17
C ASN A 124 10.80 17.47 -7.68
N GLN A 125 9.53 17.61 -7.29
CA GLN A 125 9.10 17.70 -5.89
C GLN A 125 8.77 16.33 -5.31
N VAL A 126 8.75 15.27 -6.12
CA VAL A 126 8.40 13.92 -5.68
C VAL A 126 9.65 13.05 -5.63
N THR A 127 9.83 12.39 -4.50
CA THR A 127 10.94 11.47 -4.25
C THR A 127 10.41 10.14 -3.70
N VAL A 128 11.08 9.05 -4.06
CA VAL A 128 10.73 7.70 -3.59
C VAL A 128 11.89 7.12 -2.80
N ARG A 129 11.60 6.46 -1.67
CA ARG A 129 12.57 5.64 -0.94
C ARG A 129 12.10 4.19 -0.95
N ALA A 130 12.97 3.29 -1.37
CA ALA A 130 12.69 1.86 -1.54
C ALA A 130 13.74 1.01 -0.83
N GLY A 131 13.39 -0.21 -0.45
CA GLY A 131 14.33 -1.14 0.22
C GLY A 131 14.73 -0.71 1.62
N VAL A 132 13.91 0.10 2.30
CA VAL A 132 14.17 0.61 3.64
C VAL A 132 13.08 0.12 4.60
N LEU A 133 13.47 -0.31 5.81
CA LEU A 133 12.51 -0.55 6.89
C LEU A 133 12.30 0.71 7.71
N VAL A 134 13.35 1.50 7.87
CA VAL A 134 13.31 2.75 8.62
C VAL A 134 13.46 3.90 7.64
N VAL A 135 12.49 4.82 7.64
CA VAL A 135 12.60 6.07 6.87
C VAL A 135 13.33 7.09 7.73
N ASP A 136 14.54 7.42 7.31
CA ASP A 136 15.39 8.46 7.90
C ASP A 136 15.99 9.38 6.81
N GLN A 137 16.83 10.32 7.23
CA GLN A 137 17.50 11.26 6.34
C GLN A 137 18.54 10.63 5.40
N ASN A 138 19.06 9.45 5.73
CA ASN A 138 20.13 8.76 5.01
C ASN A 138 19.62 7.72 3.99
N ALA A 139 18.34 7.33 4.08
CA ALA A 139 17.73 6.39 3.16
C ALA A 139 17.94 6.82 1.69
N PRO A 140 18.33 5.92 0.77
CA PRO A 140 18.53 6.27 -0.64
C PRO A 140 17.27 6.86 -1.27
N ILE A 141 17.44 7.93 -2.04
CA ILE A 141 16.35 8.64 -2.72
C ILE A 141 16.38 8.32 -4.22
N LEU A 142 15.23 7.91 -4.74
CA LEU A 142 14.95 7.72 -6.16
C LEU A 142 14.16 8.93 -6.65
N ALA A 143 14.72 9.66 -7.62
CA ALA A 143 14.06 10.80 -8.23
C ALA A 143 12.94 10.35 -9.18
N VAL A 144 11.87 11.14 -9.25
CA VAL A 144 10.76 10.94 -10.18
C VAL A 144 10.93 11.84 -11.40
N ASN A 145 10.80 11.25 -12.60
CA ASN A 145 10.85 11.99 -13.87
C ASN A 145 9.45 12.39 -14.33
N ARG A 146 8.45 11.52 -14.12
CA ARG A 146 7.06 11.74 -14.58
C ARG A 146 6.05 11.17 -13.61
N ILE A 147 4.86 11.76 -13.64
CA ILE A 147 3.72 11.38 -12.82
C ILE A 147 2.52 11.20 -13.74
N PHE A 148 1.85 10.07 -13.62
CA PHE A 148 0.67 9.72 -14.40
C PHE A 148 -0.52 9.52 -13.45
N PRO A 149 -1.20 10.60 -13.02
CA PRO A 149 -2.46 10.45 -12.29
C PRO A 149 -3.53 9.87 -13.23
N HIS A 150 -4.51 9.16 -12.67
CA HIS A 150 -5.65 8.75 -13.47
C HIS A 150 -6.42 9.98 -13.99
N PRO A 151 -6.68 10.10 -15.30
CA PRO A 151 -7.29 11.31 -15.89
C PRO A 151 -8.77 11.51 -15.50
N GLN A 152 -9.36 10.54 -14.80
CA GLN A 152 -10.71 10.62 -14.25
C GLN A 152 -10.72 10.59 -12.72
N TYR A 153 -9.58 10.86 -12.07
CA TYR A 153 -9.57 11.03 -10.62
C TYR A 153 -10.53 12.16 -10.23
N ASN A 154 -11.38 11.88 -9.23
CA ASN A 154 -12.34 12.84 -8.71
C ASN A 154 -12.07 13.08 -7.21
N PRO A 155 -11.58 14.28 -6.83
CA PRO A 155 -11.20 14.56 -5.44
C PRO A 155 -12.39 14.60 -4.45
N TRP A 156 -13.63 14.66 -4.94
CA TRP A 156 -14.83 14.68 -4.09
C TRP A 156 -15.37 13.29 -3.77
N THR A 157 -15.16 12.34 -4.67
CA THR A 157 -15.68 10.97 -4.54
C THR A 157 -14.57 9.95 -4.30
N PHE A 158 -13.31 10.36 -4.45
CA PHE A 158 -12.12 9.51 -4.48
C PHE A 158 -12.17 8.41 -5.56
N GLU A 159 -13.05 8.56 -6.55
CA GLU A 159 -13.08 7.68 -7.71
C GLU A 159 -11.77 7.81 -8.48
N ASN A 160 -11.21 6.67 -8.88
CA ASN A 160 -9.95 6.57 -9.60
C ASN A 160 -8.77 7.21 -8.86
N ASP A 161 -8.72 7.07 -7.52
CA ASP A 161 -7.59 7.51 -6.69
C ASP A 161 -6.36 6.60 -6.89
N ILE A 162 -5.71 6.76 -8.04
CA ILE A 162 -4.55 5.97 -8.46
C ILE A 162 -3.63 6.78 -9.38
N ALA A 163 -2.33 6.65 -9.17
CA ALA A 163 -1.29 7.29 -9.96
C ALA A 163 -0.09 6.34 -10.16
N VAL A 164 0.60 6.47 -11.30
CA VAL A 164 1.88 5.81 -11.55
C VAL A 164 2.98 6.86 -11.60
N LEU A 165 4.04 6.66 -10.84
CA LEU A 165 5.27 7.45 -10.89
C LEU A 165 6.27 6.73 -11.79
N ARG A 166 6.91 7.44 -12.72
CA ARG A 166 8.10 6.94 -13.43
C ARG A 166 9.36 7.53 -12.80
N LEU A 167 10.23 6.65 -12.34
CA LEU A 167 11.53 7.01 -11.78
C LEU A 167 12.50 7.46 -12.88
N THR A 168 13.44 8.33 -12.51
CA THR A 168 14.50 8.80 -13.42
C THR A 168 15.49 7.70 -13.75
N ASN A 169 15.84 6.87 -12.75
CA ASN A 169 16.76 5.75 -12.89
C ASN A 169 16.06 4.44 -12.55
N ASN A 170 16.51 3.36 -13.19
CA ASN A 170 16.01 2.02 -12.88
C ASN A 170 16.50 1.57 -11.50
N ILE A 171 15.60 0.98 -10.73
CA ILE A 171 15.90 0.18 -9.53
C ILE A 171 16.65 -1.07 -9.98
N VAL A 172 17.77 -1.32 -9.31
CA VAL A 172 18.50 -2.58 -9.42
C VAL A 172 17.98 -3.51 -8.33
N PHE A 173 17.27 -4.57 -8.72
CA PHE A 173 16.75 -5.55 -7.77
C PHE A 173 17.90 -6.44 -7.27
N PRO A 174 18.13 -6.52 -5.95
CA PRO A 174 19.20 -7.33 -5.40
C PRO A 174 18.89 -8.83 -5.52
N GLN A 175 19.94 -9.64 -5.66
CA GLN A 175 19.85 -11.10 -5.63
C GLN A 175 19.82 -11.67 -4.21
N VAL A 176 20.09 -10.83 -3.21
CA VAL A 176 20.16 -11.18 -1.79
C VAL A 176 18.97 -10.61 -1.04
N ALA A 177 18.60 -11.26 0.05
CA ALA A 177 17.36 -10.98 0.78
C ALA A 177 17.28 -9.58 1.43
N LEU A 178 18.38 -8.84 1.58
CA LEU A 178 18.39 -7.51 2.21
C LEU A 178 19.36 -6.54 1.52
N PRO A 179 18.94 -5.31 1.18
CA PRO A 179 17.57 -4.79 1.25
C PRO A 179 16.66 -5.49 0.24
N ASN A 180 15.55 -6.10 0.66
CA ASN A 180 14.66 -6.77 -0.30
C ASN A 180 13.90 -5.70 -1.10
N MET A 181 14.18 -5.61 -2.40
CA MET A 181 13.40 -4.81 -3.35
C MET A 181 12.96 -5.71 -4.48
N ALA A 182 11.66 -5.71 -4.74
CA ALA A 182 11.06 -6.49 -5.80
C ALA A 182 9.75 -5.83 -6.25
N PRO A 183 9.34 -6.01 -7.51
CA PRO A 183 8.02 -5.61 -7.95
C PRO A 183 6.92 -6.34 -7.17
N ALA A 184 5.82 -5.65 -6.91
CA ALA A 184 4.60 -6.27 -6.40
C ALA A 184 3.97 -7.17 -7.46
N GLU A 185 3.51 -8.35 -7.05
CA GLU A 185 2.58 -9.14 -7.86
C GLU A 185 1.16 -8.58 -7.70
N LEU A 186 0.51 -8.26 -8.82
CA LEU A 186 -0.82 -7.62 -8.79
C LEU A 186 -1.91 -8.67 -8.62
N ASN A 187 -2.86 -8.42 -7.73
CA ASN A 187 -4.02 -9.28 -7.61
C ASN A 187 -5.03 -9.01 -8.72
N HIS A 188 -5.32 -10.03 -9.53
CA HIS A 188 -6.34 -9.96 -10.58
C HIS A 188 -7.68 -10.57 -10.19
N ARG A 189 -7.76 -11.18 -9.00
CA ARG A 189 -8.93 -11.95 -8.56
C ARG A 189 -9.79 -11.11 -7.62
N ILE A 190 -11.03 -11.57 -7.44
CA ILE A 190 -11.91 -11.06 -6.40
C ILE A 190 -11.47 -11.71 -5.08
N VAL A 191 -11.17 -10.88 -4.09
CA VAL A 191 -10.88 -11.33 -2.72
C VAL A 191 -12.21 -11.62 -2.01
N ARG A 192 -12.26 -12.72 -1.26
CA ARG A 192 -13.46 -13.12 -0.52
C ARG A 192 -13.63 -12.25 0.72
N ASP A 193 -14.87 -11.93 1.06
CA ASP A 193 -15.21 -11.29 2.34
C ASP A 193 -14.68 -12.13 3.52
N GLY A 194 -14.14 -11.46 4.53
CA GLY A 194 -13.50 -12.06 5.70
C GLY A 194 -12.07 -12.55 5.48
N SER A 195 -11.51 -12.43 4.27
CA SER A 195 -10.09 -12.78 4.04
C SER A 195 -9.18 -11.87 4.86
N ILE A 196 -8.11 -12.43 5.43
CA ILE A 196 -7.09 -11.64 6.13
C ILE A 196 -6.20 -10.98 5.09
N CYS A 197 -6.04 -9.67 5.21
CA CYS A 197 -5.15 -8.87 4.39
C CYS A 197 -4.23 -8.05 5.29
N GLN A 198 -3.15 -7.53 4.72
CA GLN A 198 -2.11 -6.78 5.39
C GLN A 198 -2.01 -5.38 4.80
N VAL A 199 -1.96 -4.39 5.69
CA VAL A 199 -1.76 -2.97 5.35
C VAL A 199 -0.38 -2.58 5.85
N LEU A 200 0.36 -1.84 5.02
CA LEU A 200 1.72 -1.40 5.32
C LEU A 200 1.81 0.11 5.35
N GLY A 201 2.67 0.63 6.21
CA GLY A 201 2.86 2.07 6.28
C GLY A 201 3.92 2.52 7.27
N TRP A 202 4.46 3.72 7.01
CA TRP A 202 5.47 4.34 7.86
C TRP A 202 4.90 5.34 8.85
N ASN A 203 3.59 5.60 8.90
CA ASN A 203 3.01 6.47 9.95
C ASN A 203 3.75 7.80 10.13
N TRP A 204 4.28 8.29 9.03
CA TRP A 204 5.25 9.36 9.04
C TRP A 204 4.60 10.67 9.43
N GLN A 205 5.31 11.48 10.22
CA GLN A 205 4.93 12.83 10.59
C GLN A 205 6.11 13.75 10.33
N GLN A 206 5.85 15.04 10.09
CA GLN A 206 6.89 15.99 9.68
C GLN A 206 8.07 16.10 10.66
N ALA A 207 7.83 15.88 11.95
CA ALA A 207 8.86 15.88 12.99
C ALA A 207 9.42 14.49 13.31
N ALA A 208 8.88 13.42 12.70
CA ALA A 208 9.27 12.06 13.02
C ALA A 208 10.59 11.70 12.33
N GLN A 209 11.52 11.18 13.12
CA GLN A 209 12.76 10.59 12.64
C GLN A 209 12.76 9.09 12.93
N ASN A 210 13.52 8.34 12.12
CA ASN A 210 13.71 6.90 12.27
C ASN A 210 12.38 6.13 12.33
N VAL A 211 11.47 6.43 11.41
CA VAL A 211 10.12 5.87 11.48
C VAL A 211 10.12 4.46 10.90
N PRO A 212 9.79 3.41 11.68
CA PRO A 212 9.82 2.03 11.21
C PRO A 212 8.58 1.71 10.37
N LEU A 213 8.76 0.82 9.39
CA LEU A 213 7.66 0.24 8.63
C LEU A 213 6.83 -0.64 9.57
N GLN A 214 5.53 -0.39 9.60
CA GLN A 214 4.58 -1.18 10.35
C GLN A 214 3.65 -1.95 9.42
N MET A 215 3.13 -3.06 9.94
CA MET A 215 2.13 -3.88 9.30
C MET A 215 0.94 -4.07 10.24
N LEU A 216 -0.26 -4.01 9.65
CA LEU A 216 -1.52 -4.27 10.34
C LEU A 216 -2.35 -5.32 9.58
N ASN A 217 -2.78 -6.37 10.28
CA ASN A 217 -3.76 -7.32 9.76
C ASN A 217 -5.16 -6.71 9.81
N VAL A 218 -5.88 -6.81 8.71
CA VAL A 218 -7.26 -6.33 8.53
C VAL A 218 -8.10 -7.41 7.86
N LEU A 219 -9.41 -7.34 7.98
CA LEU A 219 -10.32 -8.25 7.29
C LEU A 219 -10.89 -7.57 6.05
N TYR A 220 -10.95 -8.27 4.93
CA TYR A 220 -11.62 -7.79 3.73
C TYR A 220 -13.12 -7.70 4.00
N ALA A 221 -13.68 -6.49 3.96
CA ALA A 221 -15.03 -6.23 4.43
C ALA A 221 -16.09 -6.46 3.33
N PRO A 222 -17.28 -6.98 3.68
CA PRO A 222 -18.41 -7.02 2.77
C PRO A 222 -18.75 -5.63 2.23
N ARG A 223 -18.91 -5.54 0.91
CA ARG A 223 -19.19 -4.27 0.21
C ARG A 223 -20.43 -3.57 0.75
N THR A 224 -21.50 -4.32 1.05
CA THR A 224 -22.77 -3.78 1.56
C THR A 224 -22.58 -3.06 2.90
N THR A 225 -21.91 -3.72 3.85
CA THR A 225 -21.60 -3.16 5.16
C THR A 225 -20.74 -1.91 5.01
N CYS A 226 -19.64 -2.00 4.25
CA CYS A 226 -18.76 -0.86 4.09
C CYS A 226 -19.44 0.32 3.38
N ASN A 227 -20.27 0.07 2.37
CA ASN A 227 -20.98 1.14 1.67
C ASN A 227 -21.99 1.85 2.59
N SER A 228 -22.62 1.12 3.52
CA SER A 228 -23.47 1.73 4.55
C SER A 228 -22.67 2.63 5.50
N GLN A 229 -21.47 2.21 5.90
CA GLN A 229 -20.59 3.00 6.78
C GLN A 229 -20.06 4.26 6.09
N HIS A 230 -19.90 4.21 4.77
CA HIS A 230 -19.50 5.33 3.93
C HIS A 230 -20.67 6.01 3.21
N GLN A 231 -21.89 5.93 3.74
CA GLN A 231 -23.06 6.68 3.26
C GLN A 231 -23.34 6.58 1.74
N GLY A 232 -23.08 5.42 1.14
CA GLY A 232 -23.33 5.20 -0.30
C GLY A 232 -22.19 5.63 -1.23
N MET A 233 -21.04 6.05 -0.70
CA MET A 233 -19.91 6.52 -1.52
C MET A 233 -19.14 5.39 -2.23
N LEU A 234 -19.30 4.13 -1.84
CA LEU A 234 -18.47 3.03 -2.34
C LEU A 234 -18.81 2.68 -3.79
N ARG A 235 -17.83 2.78 -4.69
CA ARG A 235 -17.95 2.41 -6.11
C ARG A 235 -17.37 1.05 -6.41
N ASP A 236 -17.71 0.46 -7.55
CA ASP A 236 -17.35 -0.93 -7.86
C ASP A 236 -15.84 -1.13 -7.98
N SER A 237 -15.10 -0.08 -8.34
CA SER A 237 -13.65 -0.01 -8.37
C SER A 237 -12.99 0.19 -7.00
N MET A 238 -13.78 0.23 -5.92
CA MET A 238 -13.30 0.42 -4.54
C MET A 238 -13.53 -0.84 -3.70
N ALA A 239 -12.54 -1.17 -2.86
CA ALA A 239 -12.59 -2.23 -1.87
C ALA A 239 -12.52 -1.63 -0.49
N CYS A 240 -12.83 -2.43 0.51
CA CYS A 240 -12.88 -1.97 1.87
C CYS A 240 -12.38 -3.05 2.83
N THR A 241 -11.77 -2.61 3.91
CA THR A 241 -11.36 -3.51 4.99
C THR A 241 -11.96 -3.04 6.30
N GLU A 242 -12.21 -3.97 7.19
CA GLU A 242 -12.55 -3.70 8.57
C GLU A 242 -11.41 -4.06 9.51
N LEU A 243 -11.30 -3.30 10.59
CA LEU A 243 -10.33 -3.56 11.63
C LEU A 243 -10.76 -4.75 12.49
N ASN A 244 -9.79 -5.59 12.86
CA ASN A 244 -10.00 -6.71 13.78
C ASN A 244 -10.10 -6.29 15.26
N ALA A 245 -9.81 -5.03 15.59
CA ALA A 245 -10.01 -4.44 16.92
C ALA A 245 -10.32 -2.94 16.83
N ALA A 246 -11.17 -2.46 17.75
CA ALA A 246 -11.63 -1.06 17.75
C ALA A 246 -10.51 -0.04 17.98
N ALA A 247 -9.45 -0.44 18.70
CA ALA A 247 -8.29 0.42 18.93
C ALA A 247 -7.35 0.49 17.73
N HIS A 248 -7.57 -0.30 16.66
CA HIS A 248 -6.67 -0.31 15.51
C HIS A 248 -6.99 0.82 14.53
N GLY A 249 -6.13 1.11 13.55
CA GLY A 249 -6.52 2.05 12.52
C GLY A 249 -5.48 2.35 11.46
N VAL A 250 -5.95 2.69 10.26
CA VAL A 250 -5.13 3.23 9.18
C VAL A 250 -5.24 4.76 9.19
N CYS A 251 -4.09 5.43 9.12
CA CYS A 251 -3.99 6.88 9.06
C CYS A 251 -3.68 7.45 7.67
N ALA A 252 -3.99 8.73 7.51
CA ALA A 252 -3.81 9.47 6.25
C ALA A 252 -2.38 9.46 5.68
N PRO A 253 -1.30 9.51 6.48
CA PRO A 253 0.07 9.40 5.95
C PRO A 253 0.39 8.06 5.27
N ASN A 254 -0.47 7.04 5.41
CA ASN A 254 -0.30 5.76 4.71
C ASN A 254 -1.04 5.72 3.36
N ARG A 255 -1.76 6.79 2.97
CA ARG A 255 -2.41 6.91 1.66
C ARG A 255 -1.43 6.53 0.54
N GLY A 256 -1.90 5.82 -0.47
CA GLY A 256 -1.08 5.36 -1.60
C GLY A 256 -0.29 4.08 -1.33
N GLY A 257 -0.15 3.64 -0.07
CA GLY A 257 0.45 2.35 0.25
C GLY A 257 -0.42 1.17 -0.19
N GLY A 258 0.20 -0.02 -0.23
CA GLY A 258 -0.46 -1.25 -0.69
C GLY A 258 -1.30 -1.95 0.37
N LEU A 259 -2.41 -2.53 -0.07
CA LEU A 259 -3.15 -3.60 0.62
C LEU A 259 -2.77 -4.94 -0.01
N TYR A 260 -2.25 -5.87 0.78
CA TYR A 260 -1.82 -7.19 0.33
C TYR A 260 -2.76 -8.26 0.87
N CYS A 261 -3.27 -9.13 0.01
CA CYS A 261 -4.10 -10.27 0.39
C CYS A 261 -3.49 -11.50 -0.31
N ASP A 262 -3.20 -12.56 0.42
CA ASP A 262 -2.43 -13.71 -0.07
C ASP A 262 -1.12 -13.27 -0.77
N ASP A 263 -0.40 -12.32 -0.17
CA ASP A 263 0.83 -11.70 -0.70
C ASP A 263 0.71 -10.93 -2.03
N LEU A 264 -0.51 -10.79 -2.57
CA LEU A 264 -0.79 -10.06 -3.81
C LEU A 264 -1.28 -8.64 -3.55
N LEU A 265 -0.73 -7.66 -4.27
CA LEU A 265 -1.15 -6.26 -4.21
C LEU A 265 -2.58 -6.13 -4.73
N THR A 266 -3.51 -5.97 -3.81
CA THR A 266 -4.95 -6.01 -4.04
C THR A 266 -5.55 -4.61 -4.13
N GLY A 267 -5.01 -3.66 -3.36
CA GLY A 267 -5.54 -2.30 -3.29
C GLY A 267 -4.49 -1.24 -3.04
N VAL A 268 -4.85 0.00 -3.35
CA VAL A 268 -4.10 1.22 -3.00
C VAL A 268 -4.91 1.97 -1.94
N ILE A 269 -4.30 2.28 -0.80
CA ILE A 269 -4.97 2.98 0.31
C ILE A 269 -5.47 4.35 -0.18
N SER A 270 -6.77 4.61 -0.05
CA SER A 270 -7.40 5.84 -0.56
C SER A 270 -7.99 6.71 0.56
N PHE A 271 -9.07 6.30 1.23
CA PHE A 271 -9.75 7.13 2.24
C PHE A 271 -10.36 6.30 3.38
N GLY A 272 -11.11 6.96 4.27
CA GLY A 272 -11.72 6.31 5.44
C GLY A 272 -10.74 6.14 6.59
N PHE A 273 -9.85 7.11 6.78
CA PHE A 273 -8.83 7.09 7.83
C PHE A 273 -9.46 7.28 9.20
N GLY A 274 -9.18 6.33 10.10
CA GLY A 274 -9.76 6.28 11.43
C GLY A 274 -8.78 6.47 12.57
N CYS A 275 -7.49 6.18 12.33
CA CYS A 275 -6.40 6.38 13.27
C CYS A 275 -6.64 5.85 14.70
N GLY A 276 -7.40 4.76 14.88
CA GLY A 276 -7.70 4.20 16.21
C GLY A 276 -8.75 4.96 17.02
N ALA A 277 -9.35 6.03 16.47
CA ALA A 277 -10.29 6.88 17.18
C ALA A 277 -11.73 6.76 16.66
N ASN A 278 -11.92 6.66 15.35
CA ASN A 278 -13.24 6.61 14.70
C ASN A 278 -13.16 5.79 13.40
N ASN A 279 -14.28 5.27 12.89
CA ASN A 279 -14.37 4.57 11.61
C ASN A 279 -13.48 3.31 11.47
N THR A 280 -14.11 2.14 11.60
CA THR A 280 -13.44 0.83 11.46
C THR A 280 -13.24 0.39 10.01
N TYR A 281 -13.69 1.18 9.02
CA TYR A 281 -13.70 0.79 7.60
C TYR A 281 -12.81 1.70 6.75
N THR A 282 -11.70 1.16 6.25
CA THR A 282 -10.77 1.86 5.33
C THR A 282 -11.05 1.45 3.89
N VAL A 283 -10.98 2.41 2.97
CA VAL A 283 -11.32 2.23 1.54
C VAL A 283 -10.08 2.31 0.67
N TYR A 284 -10.03 1.42 -0.32
CA TYR A 284 -8.91 1.21 -1.22
C TYR A 284 -9.36 1.26 -2.67
N THR A 285 -8.53 1.79 -3.56
CA THR A 285 -8.70 1.61 -5.00
C THR A 285 -8.32 0.18 -5.37
N GLN A 286 -9.23 -0.60 -5.96
CA GLN A 286 -8.98 -2.02 -6.32
C GLN A 286 -8.05 -2.12 -7.54
N VAL A 287 -6.86 -2.68 -7.35
CA VAL A 287 -5.85 -2.81 -8.41
C VAL A 287 -6.36 -3.59 -9.62
N ARG A 288 -7.18 -4.63 -9.39
CA ARG A 288 -7.76 -5.46 -10.47
C ARG A 288 -8.55 -4.66 -11.52
N TYR A 289 -9.16 -3.54 -11.15
CA TYR A 289 -9.90 -2.69 -12.10
C TYR A 289 -8.98 -1.86 -13.00
N TYR A 290 -7.78 -1.55 -12.53
CA TYR A 290 -6.86 -0.62 -13.18
C TYR A 290 -5.70 -1.32 -13.87
N HIS A 291 -5.66 -2.66 -13.93
CA HIS A 291 -4.55 -3.40 -14.54
C HIS A 291 -4.19 -2.91 -15.95
N GLN A 292 -5.20 -2.79 -16.84
CA GLN A 292 -4.97 -2.31 -18.20
C GLN A 292 -4.45 -0.86 -18.22
N TRP A 293 -5.01 0.00 -17.38
CA TRP A 293 -4.57 1.39 -17.24
C TRP A 293 -3.13 1.47 -16.71
N ILE A 294 -2.76 0.66 -15.71
CA ILE A 294 -1.40 0.59 -15.16
C ILE A 294 -0.40 0.21 -16.26
N GLN A 295 -0.69 -0.86 -17.02
CA GLN A 295 0.17 -1.32 -18.11
C GLN A 295 0.41 -0.24 -19.17
N GLN A 296 -0.62 0.54 -19.52
CA GLN A 296 -0.49 1.64 -20.48
C GLN A 296 0.55 2.68 -20.04
N GLN A 297 0.72 2.91 -18.73
CA GLN A 297 1.68 3.91 -18.25
C GLN A 297 3.14 3.49 -18.46
N PHE A 298 3.42 2.19 -18.61
CA PHE A 298 4.79 1.69 -18.78
C PHE A 298 5.42 2.14 -20.10
N ALA A 299 4.62 2.27 -21.16
CA ALA A 299 5.08 2.75 -22.47
C ALA A 299 4.79 4.24 -22.71
N ARG A 300 4.02 4.89 -21.82
CA ARG A 300 3.53 6.25 -22.02
C ARG A 300 4.65 7.29 -22.06
N THR A 301 4.55 8.27 -22.95
CA THR A 301 5.55 9.33 -23.15
C THR A 301 5.00 10.75 -22.97
N ASP A 302 3.73 10.92 -22.68
CA ASP A 302 3.08 12.18 -22.32
C ASP A 302 2.69 12.17 -20.83
N THR A 303 2.58 13.34 -20.22
CA THR A 303 1.99 13.50 -18.89
C THR A 303 0.49 13.76 -19.08
N PRO A 304 -0.41 12.87 -18.66
CA PRO A 304 -1.84 13.10 -18.79
C PRO A 304 -2.23 14.36 -18.00
N PRO A 305 -3.22 15.12 -18.49
CA PRO A 305 -3.81 16.18 -17.68
C PRO A 305 -4.34 15.58 -16.37
N ALA A 306 -4.27 16.35 -15.29
CA ALA A 306 -4.95 16.01 -14.05
C ALA A 306 -6.44 15.78 -14.31
N GLY A 307 -7.08 14.97 -13.46
CA GLY A 307 -8.52 14.74 -13.53
C GLY A 307 -9.33 16.04 -13.50
N PRO A 308 -10.63 16.00 -13.78
CA PRO A 308 -11.43 17.22 -13.92
C PRO A 308 -11.45 18.04 -12.62
N THR A 309 -11.01 19.31 -12.69
CA THR A 309 -11.36 20.36 -11.70
C THR A 309 -11.62 21.73 -12.33
N PRO A 310 -12.60 22.50 -11.81
CA PRO A 310 -13.85 22.11 -11.13
C PRO A 310 -14.96 21.80 -12.16
N MET A 311 -16.12 21.29 -11.72
CA MET A 311 -17.29 21.05 -12.58
C MET A 311 -17.56 22.23 -13.54
N PRO A 312 -17.98 21.97 -14.79
CA PRO A 312 -18.87 22.89 -15.49
C PRO A 312 -20.16 23.01 -14.65
N GLY A 313 -20.29 24.06 -13.85
CA GLY A 313 -21.56 24.34 -13.15
C GLY A 313 -21.48 24.94 -11.75
N VAL A 314 -20.31 25.01 -11.10
CA VAL A 314 -20.17 25.76 -9.84
C VAL A 314 -19.34 27.02 -10.08
N VAL A 315 -19.94 27.96 -10.80
CA VAL A 315 -19.48 29.35 -10.82
C VAL A 315 -20.06 29.98 -9.56
N GLY A 316 -19.23 30.06 -8.51
CA GLY A 316 -19.47 31.02 -7.43
C GLY A 316 -19.55 32.42 -8.02
N GLY A 317 -20.62 33.14 -7.69
CA GLY A 317 -20.91 34.46 -8.22
C GLY A 317 -19.73 35.42 -8.06
N GLY A 318 -19.33 36.04 -9.16
CA GLY A 318 -18.22 37.00 -9.18
C GLY A 318 -17.84 37.46 -10.57
N GLY A 319 -18.73 38.22 -11.22
CA GLY A 319 -18.42 39.24 -12.23
C GLY A 319 -17.68 38.82 -13.52
N GLY A 320 -18.43 38.72 -14.64
CA GLY A 320 -17.80 38.75 -15.98
C GLY A 320 -18.66 38.19 -17.11
N THR A 321 -19.58 39.00 -17.62
CA THR A 321 -20.28 38.92 -18.92
C THR A 321 -20.62 37.52 -19.48
N ALA A 322 -21.78 37.01 -19.08
CA ALA A 322 -22.43 35.91 -19.79
C ALA A 322 -22.95 36.40 -21.15
N SER A 323 -22.59 35.69 -22.23
CA SER A 323 -23.41 35.68 -23.45
C SER A 323 -24.60 34.76 -23.19
N SER A 324 -25.70 35.35 -22.73
CA SER A 324 -26.99 34.67 -22.61
C SER A 324 -27.65 34.60 -24.00
N ILE A 325 -27.84 33.39 -24.51
CA ILE A 325 -28.82 33.16 -25.57
C ILE A 325 -30.19 33.30 -24.91
N THR A 326 -30.81 34.46 -25.09
CA THR A 326 -32.18 34.73 -24.68
C THR A 326 -33.14 34.02 -25.65
N LEU A 327 -33.61 32.83 -25.28
CA LEU A 327 -34.81 32.27 -25.89
C LEU A 327 -36.00 33.12 -25.44
N SER A 328 -36.56 33.90 -26.37
CA SER A 328 -37.69 34.78 -26.07
C SER A 328 -38.93 33.95 -25.73
N LEU A 329 -39.67 34.43 -24.73
CA LEU A 329 -40.94 33.87 -24.25
C LEU A 329 -42.02 33.73 -25.36
N ALA A 330 -41.79 34.30 -26.54
CA ALA A 330 -42.67 34.20 -27.70
C ALA A 330 -42.59 32.84 -28.43
N THR A 331 -41.55 32.03 -28.20
CA THR A 331 -41.38 30.73 -28.86
C THR A 331 -42.05 29.57 -28.11
N ILE A 332 -42.31 29.73 -26.81
CA ILE A 332 -42.97 28.70 -25.98
C ILE A 332 -44.50 28.74 -26.14
N THR A 333 -45.08 29.89 -26.49
CA THR A 333 -46.53 30.01 -26.73
C THR A 333 -46.98 29.45 -28.09
N ALA A 334 -46.09 29.37 -29.09
CA ALA A 334 -46.43 28.78 -30.40
C ALA A 334 -46.50 27.23 -30.37
N ALA A 335 -45.72 26.58 -29.49
CA ALA A 335 -45.71 25.12 -29.39
C ALA A 335 -46.93 24.55 -28.63
N ILE A 336 -47.56 25.33 -27.74
CA ILE A 336 -48.72 24.90 -26.96
C ILE A 336 -50.04 25.07 -27.74
N VAL A 337 -50.12 26.03 -28.68
CA VAL A 337 -51.33 26.24 -29.51
C VAL A 337 -51.44 25.21 -30.65
N ALA A 338 -50.33 24.63 -31.13
CA ALA A 338 -50.36 23.62 -32.19
C ALA A 338 -50.81 22.22 -31.71
N ILE A 339 -50.75 21.93 -30.41
CA ILE A 339 -51.14 20.62 -29.84
C ILE A 339 -52.64 20.58 -29.47
N LEU A 340 -53.30 21.74 -29.38
CA LEU A 340 -54.73 21.85 -29.07
C LEU A 340 -55.65 21.95 -30.30
N LEU A 341 -55.11 21.82 -31.54
CA LEU A 341 -55.89 21.84 -32.78
C LEU A 341 -55.79 20.54 -33.60
N LEU A 342 -55.25 19.46 -33.01
CA LEU A 342 -55.14 18.14 -33.65
C LEU A 342 -55.76 17.00 -32.84
N ASN A 343 -56.68 17.30 -31.91
CA ASN A 343 -57.63 16.35 -31.34
C ASN A 343 -58.95 17.06 -31.00
#